data_AF-A0A3A9EWZ4-F1
#
_entry.id   AF-A0A3A9EWZ4-F1
#
_cell.length_a   1.000
_cell.length_b   1.000
_cell.length_c   1.000
_cell.angle_alpha   90.00
_cell.angle_beta   90.00
_cell.angle_gamma   90.00
#
_symmetry.space_group_name_H-M   'P 1'
#
loop_
_entity.id
_entity.type
_entity.pdbx_description
1 polymer ?
#
loop_
_entity_poly.entity_id
_entity_poly.type
_entity_poly.pdbx_seq_one_letter_code
_entity_poly.pdbx_strand_id
1 'polypeptide(L)'
;MTAQRLIGNGYNVRAFLDKCKSGLENMTGKRIYQMGTERYCCDQGECVVIVCLADGMQHKEVAFGLWKEGYRFIVCLPMNFAVSLMRKVELTNRYNEILEGQNLKEHRIENFELLMSYDLDCYDAVIDKAGNPYIVWVREEILYTEWSYLWKGDREKVRTAADVQNVNIAAYEGGRNLLQYLYGMEEDCEKYWKVSRTERTQREKEEIIEKRERLLRIYEREYCQGLEFFIAGAPNVVWNEKGYWNLHGGHHRTSFLQQRGHVLFPVRMEKEEFDIWCNPEKLRKILRYMNKHNIDKTVVPIPHPAFFNFEAERELIGDTILGKIVRFLKRKLDVNSSVLDCSKMEGYFARNFARSSLRNVVYIGGDEVSFVKMLNELLYVSSVCCFSEKEYNQIDVFSVVFLLNRYDMNIEELLLQRKLEKITGKYLFVEMTAGEPFSPDTLVKKTSFRYYKKLHQEVYKGKMREIGVFVK
;
A
#
# COMPACT_ATOMS: atom_id res chain seq x y z
N MET A 1 -6.52 -28.62 23.84
CA MET A 1 -7.50 -27.85 24.66
C MET A 1 -8.80 -27.57 23.91
N THR A 2 -8.78 -26.96 22.72
CA THR A 2 -10.00 -26.66 21.94
C THR A 2 -10.90 -27.86 21.70
N ALA A 3 -10.35 -28.97 21.22
CA ALA A 3 -11.14 -30.18 20.96
C ALA A 3 -11.85 -30.73 22.21
N GLN A 4 -11.19 -30.69 23.37
CA GLN A 4 -11.79 -31.13 24.64
C GLN A 4 -12.94 -30.21 25.07
N ARG A 5 -12.80 -28.89 24.88
CA ARG A 5 -13.87 -27.92 25.15
C ARG A 5 -15.08 -28.16 24.25
N LEU A 6 -14.84 -28.35 22.95
CA LEU A 6 -15.91 -28.67 21.99
C LEU A 6 -16.62 -29.98 22.35
N ILE A 7 -15.88 -31.04 22.69
CA ILE A 7 -16.46 -32.31 23.15
C ILE A 7 -17.28 -32.08 24.43
N GLY A 8 -16.74 -31.33 25.40
CA GLY A 8 -17.42 -31.00 26.66
C GLY A 8 -18.74 -30.24 26.46
N ASN A 9 -18.83 -29.41 25.43
CA ASN A 9 -20.04 -28.65 25.07
C ASN A 9 -20.96 -29.39 24.07
N GLY A 10 -20.77 -30.70 23.90
CA GLY A 10 -21.69 -31.58 23.17
C GLY A 10 -21.44 -31.65 21.65
N TYR A 11 -20.31 -31.16 21.15
CA TYR A 11 -19.93 -31.33 19.74
C TYR A 11 -19.30 -32.69 19.48
N ASN A 12 -19.70 -33.32 18.35
CA ASN A 12 -19.12 -34.57 17.91
C ASN A 12 -17.88 -34.31 17.04
N VAL A 13 -16.69 -34.32 17.66
CA VAL A 13 -15.42 -34.25 16.94
C VAL A 13 -15.18 -35.57 16.19
N ARG A 14 -15.22 -35.49 14.86
CA ARG A 14 -15.17 -36.66 13.96
C ARG A 14 -13.74 -37.15 13.71
N ALA A 15 -12.81 -36.23 13.44
CA ALA A 15 -11.43 -36.52 13.05
C ALA A 15 -10.54 -35.29 13.30
N PHE A 16 -9.24 -35.47 13.20
CA PHE A 16 -8.25 -34.40 13.14
C PHE A 16 -7.53 -34.41 11.80
N LEU A 17 -7.22 -33.23 11.27
CA LEU A 17 -6.51 -33.05 10.01
C LEU A 17 -5.17 -32.37 10.31
N ASP A 18 -4.07 -32.93 9.79
CA ASP A 18 -2.72 -32.39 9.99
C ASP A 18 -1.92 -32.48 8.67
N LYS A 19 -1.10 -31.47 8.33
CA LYS A 19 -0.26 -31.52 7.11
C LYS A 19 0.96 -32.44 7.28
N CYS A 20 1.46 -32.58 8.51
CA CYS A 20 2.76 -33.17 8.83
C CYS A 20 2.65 -34.55 9.52
N LYS A 21 1.46 -34.94 10.02
CA LYS A 21 1.25 -36.18 10.79
C LYS A 21 0.21 -37.09 10.15
N SER A 22 0.40 -38.41 10.24
CA SER A 22 -0.48 -39.41 9.63
C SER A 22 -0.81 -40.62 10.51
N GLY A 23 -1.97 -41.22 10.22
CA GLY A 23 -2.25 -42.67 10.29
C GLY A 23 -2.39 -43.36 11.65
N LEU A 24 -1.42 -43.22 12.56
CA LEU A 24 -1.31 -44.05 13.77
C LEU A 24 -1.42 -43.26 15.07
N GLU A 25 -1.28 -41.93 15.02
CA GLU A 25 -1.46 -41.08 16.19
C GLU A 25 -2.95 -40.79 16.44
N ASN A 26 -3.37 -40.94 17.69
CA ASN A 26 -4.70 -40.59 18.15
C ASN A 26 -4.63 -39.35 19.04
N MET A 27 -5.47 -38.36 18.76
CA MET A 27 -5.73 -37.26 19.67
C MET A 27 -7.12 -37.43 20.25
N THR A 28 -7.25 -37.44 21.58
CA THR A 28 -8.55 -37.65 22.28
C THR A 28 -9.32 -38.89 21.80
N GLY A 29 -8.60 -39.97 21.43
CA GLY A 29 -9.22 -41.20 20.93
C GLY A 29 -9.78 -41.13 19.50
N LYS A 30 -9.44 -40.09 18.72
CA LYS A 30 -9.80 -39.94 17.31
C LYS A 30 -8.54 -39.95 16.44
N ARG A 31 -8.66 -40.54 15.25
CA ARG A 31 -7.59 -40.64 14.25
C ARG A 31 -7.22 -39.27 13.68
N ILE A 32 -5.93 -39.07 13.45
CA ILE A 32 -5.38 -37.96 12.66
C ILE A 32 -5.24 -38.40 11.20
N TYR A 33 -5.75 -37.60 10.28
CA TYR A 33 -5.64 -37.78 8.84
C TYR A 33 -4.65 -36.78 8.27
N GLN A 34 -3.74 -37.25 7.43
CA GLN A 34 -2.81 -36.38 6.74
C GLN A 34 -3.50 -35.63 5.59
N MET A 35 -3.53 -34.30 5.65
CA MET A 35 -4.13 -33.45 4.61
C MET A 35 -3.49 -33.70 3.24
N GLY A 36 -4.29 -33.65 2.17
CA GLY A 36 -3.85 -33.86 0.79
C GLY A 36 -3.47 -35.30 0.40
N THR A 37 -3.42 -36.24 1.35
CA THR A 37 -2.97 -37.63 1.11
C THR A 37 -3.97 -38.66 1.62
N GLU A 38 -4.46 -38.49 2.85
CA GLU A 38 -5.52 -39.31 3.43
C GLU A 38 -6.85 -38.55 3.42
N ARG A 39 -7.93 -39.21 3.01
CA ARG A 39 -9.27 -38.61 3.00
C ARG A 39 -10.11 -39.18 4.14
N TYR A 40 -10.66 -38.30 4.97
CA TYR A 40 -11.70 -38.70 5.90
C TYR A 40 -13.00 -38.96 5.13
N CYS A 41 -13.53 -40.18 5.23
CA CYS A 41 -14.74 -40.59 4.54
C CYS A 41 -15.97 -39.99 5.25
N CYS A 42 -16.36 -38.79 4.83
CA CYS A 42 -17.54 -38.08 5.30
C CYS A 42 -18.16 -37.27 4.15
N ASP A 43 -19.41 -36.83 4.32
CA ASP A 43 -19.92 -35.75 3.49
C ASP A 43 -19.26 -34.44 3.91
N GLN A 44 -18.32 -33.99 3.09
CA GLN A 44 -17.53 -32.78 3.31
C GLN A 44 -18.40 -31.51 3.24
N GLY A 45 -19.57 -31.61 2.60
CA GLY A 45 -20.58 -30.56 2.57
C GLY A 45 -21.36 -30.41 3.87
N GLU A 46 -21.35 -31.40 4.76
CA GLU A 46 -22.06 -31.36 6.06
C GLU A 46 -21.13 -31.17 7.26
N CYS A 47 -19.82 -31.21 7.03
CA CYS A 47 -18.82 -31.08 8.09
C CYS A 47 -18.32 -29.64 8.23
N VAL A 48 -18.25 -29.17 9.48
CA VAL A 48 -17.56 -27.93 9.83
C VAL A 48 -16.10 -28.26 10.14
N VAL A 49 -15.18 -27.59 9.46
CA VAL A 49 -13.74 -27.69 9.75
C VAL A 49 -13.27 -26.42 10.46
N ILE A 50 -12.58 -26.58 11.59
CA ILE A 50 -12.05 -25.47 12.38
C ILE A 50 -10.53 -25.51 12.29
N VAL A 51 -9.93 -24.49 11.66
CA VAL A 51 -8.48 -24.37 11.51
C VAL A 51 -7.88 -23.90 12.84
N CYS A 52 -7.14 -24.77 13.52
CA CYS A 52 -6.57 -24.52 14.85
C CYS A 52 -5.04 -24.42 14.80
N LEU A 53 -4.48 -23.61 13.90
CA LEU A 53 -3.04 -23.38 13.81
C LEU A 53 -2.60 -22.33 14.84
N ALA A 54 -1.36 -22.46 15.33
CA ALA A 54 -0.77 -21.42 16.17
C ALA A 54 -0.34 -20.19 15.34
N ASP A 55 0.07 -20.42 14.09
CA ASP A 55 0.43 -19.37 13.16
C ASP A 55 -0.80 -18.87 12.40
N GLY A 56 -1.31 -17.71 12.82
CA GLY A 56 -2.44 -17.01 12.21
C GLY A 56 -2.30 -16.77 10.70
N MET A 57 -1.06 -16.62 10.21
CA MET A 57 -0.80 -16.33 8.79
C MET A 57 -1.07 -17.52 7.87
N GLN A 58 -1.04 -18.75 8.40
CA GLN A 58 -1.28 -19.96 7.62
C GLN A 58 -2.77 -20.31 7.47
N HIS A 59 -3.66 -19.62 8.18
CA HIS A 59 -5.09 -19.96 8.21
C HIS A 59 -5.75 -19.90 6.84
N LYS A 60 -5.52 -18.83 6.06
CA LYS A 60 -6.08 -18.66 4.72
C LYS A 60 -5.63 -19.76 3.77
N GLU A 61 -4.32 -20.06 3.74
CA GLU A 61 -3.75 -21.10 2.87
C GLU A 61 -4.31 -22.48 3.20
N VAL A 62 -4.39 -22.83 4.49
CA VAL A 62 -4.93 -24.13 4.92
C VAL A 62 -6.42 -24.22 4.65
N ALA A 63 -7.20 -23.17 4.93
CA ALA A 63 -8.62 -23.12 4.62
C ALA A 63 -8.89 -23.27 3.11
N PHE A 64 -8.07 -22.63 2.27
CA PHE A 64 -8.16 -22.76 0.83
C PHE A 64 -7.83 -24.19 0.34
N GLY A 65 -6.83 -24.85 0.94
CA GLY A 65 -6.53 -26.26 0.69
C GLY A 65 -7.71 -27.17 1.02
N LEU A 66 -8.32 -26.99 2.18
CA LEU A 66 -9.53 -27.73 2.61
C LEU A 66 -10.71 -27.49 1.67
N TRP A 67 -10.91 -26.25 1.23
CA TRP A 67 -11.96 -25.93 0.27
C TRP A 67 -11.78 -26.66 -1.07
N LYS A 68 -10.54 -26.74 -1.57
CA LYS A 68 -10.20 -27.55 -2.77
C LYS A 68 -10.45 -29.05 -2.59
N GLU A 69 -10.33 -29.56 -1.36
CA GLU A 69 -10.67 -30.96 -1.03
C GLU A 69 -12.19 -31.22 -0.92
N GLY A 70 -13.01 -30.16 -0.98
CA GLY A 70 -14.47 -30.21 -1.02
C GLY A 70 -15.17 -29.71 0.24
N TYR A 71 -14.44 -29.33 1.28
CA TYR A 71 -15.04 -28.79 2.51
C TYR A 71 -15.68 -27.42 2.26
N ARG A 72 -16.94 -27.24 2.65
CA ARG A 72 -17.69 -26.00 2.38
C ARG A 72 -17.81 -25.09 3.59
N PHE A 73 -17.82 -25.64 4.80
CA PHE A 73 -17.97 -24.88 6.03
C PHE A 73 -16.66 -24.86 6.80
N ILE A 74 -15.88 -23.78 6.64
CA ILE A 74 -14.55 -23.67 7.21
C ILE A 74 -14.49 -22.43 8.11
N VAL A 75 -14.07 -22.63 9.35
CA VAL A 75 -13.87 -21.60 10.36
C VAL A 75 -12.36 -21.40 10.53
N CYS A 76 -11.90 -20.18 10.27
CA CYS A 76 -10.50 -19.82 10.41
C CYS A 76 -10.36 -18.35 10.82
N LEU A 77 -9.22 -17.98 11.41
CA LEU A 77 -8.88 -16.59 11.65
C LEU A 77 -8.82 -15.85 10.30
N PRO A 78 -9.52 -14.71 10.11
CA PRO A 78 -9.67 -14.05 8.81
C PRO A 78 -8.45 -13.18 8.47
N MET A 79 -7.23 -13.71 8.65
CA MET A 79 -5.99 -13.07 8.25
C MET A 79 -5.90 -13.02 6.73
N ASN A 80 -5.60 -11.85 6.16
CA ASN A 80 -5.40 -11.64 4.72
C ASN A 80 -6.62 -11.92 3.82
N PHE A 81 -7.83 -11.91 4.37
CA PHE A 81 -9.04 -11.92 3.55
C PHE A 81 -9.39 -10.49 3.08
N ALA A 82 -9.77 -10.37 1.82
CA ALA A 82 -10.23 -9.12 1.22
C ALA A 82 -11.72 -8.88 1.55
N VAL A 83 -12.01 -8.68 2.83
CA VAL A 83 -13.34 -8.38 3.36
C VAL A 83 -13.30 -7.11 4.21
N SER A 84 -14.46 -6.48 4.40
CA SER A 84 -14.61 -5.26 5.21
C SER A 84 -14.13 -5.44 6.65
N LEU A 85 -13.72 -4.34 7.31
CA LEU A 85 -13.27 -4.37 8.71
C LEU A 85 -14.33 -4.94 9.65
N MET A 86 -15.58 -4.51 9.50
CA MET A 86 -16.71 -5.03 10.30
C MET A 86 -16.83 -6.54 10.16
N ARG A 87 -16.68 -7.04 8.94
CA ARG A 87 -16.72 -8.48 8.66
C ARG A 87 -15.51 -9.22 9.23
N LYS A 88 -14.31 -8.65 9.18
CA LYS A 88 -13.11 -9.23 9.84
C LYS A 88 -13.31 -9.35 11.35
N VAL A 89 -13.86 -8.32 11.99
CA VAL A 89 -14.15 -8.32 13.44
C VAL A 89 -15.18 -9.39 13.76
N GLU A 90 -16.27 -9.46 13.00
CA GLU A 90 -17.31 -10.50 13.16
C GLU A 90 -16.73 -11.91 13.05
N LEU A 91 -15.95 -12.18 11.99
CA LEU A 91 -15.32 -13.48 11.76
C LEU A 91 -14.29 -13.82 12.85
N THR A 92 -13.55 -12.84 13.35
CA THR A 92 -12.56 -13.01 14.43
C THR A 92 -13.25 -13.34 15.76
N ASN A 93 -14.31 -12.60 16.12
CA ASN A 93 -15.08 -12.87 17.34
C ASN A 93 -15.69 -14.27 17.27
N ARG A 94 -16.33 -14.61 16.15
CA ARG A 94 -16.89 -15.95 15.92
C ARG A 94 -15.83 -17.04 16.04
N TYR A 95 -14.64 -16.83 15.46
CA TYR A 95 -13.52 -17.77 15.59
C TYR A 95 -13.12 -17.98 17.05
N ASN A 96 -12.98 -16.90 17.82
CA ASN A 96 -12.61 -16.97 19.24
C ASN A 96 -13.69 -17.64 20.11
N GLU A 97 -14.96 -17.30 19.91
CA GLU A 97 -16.10 -17.93 20.58
C GLU A 97 -16.11 -19.44 20.36
N ILE A 98 -15.86 -19.88 19.12
CA ILE A 98 -15.77 -21.31 18.77
C ILE A 98 -14.58 -21.98 19.47
N LEU A 99 -13.43 -21.31 19.56
CA LEU A 99 -12.26 -21.85 20.29
C LEU A 99 -12.49 -21.98 21.80
N GLU A 100 -13.34 -21.12 22.36
CA GLU A 100 -13.78 -21.19 23.76
C GLU A 100 -14.85 -22.27 23.99
N GLY A 101 -15.36 -22.86 22.91
CA GLY A 101 -16.40 -23.89 22.94
C GLY A 101 -17.81 -23.32 23.05
N GLN A 102 -18.00 -22.01 22.81
CA GLN A 102 -19.33 -21.41 22.81
C GLN A 102 -20.20 -21.98 21.66
N ASN A 103 -21.51 -21.75 21.75
CA ASN A 103 -22.51 -22.53 21.04
C ASN A 103 -22.56 -22.25 19.52
N LEU A 104 -21.81 -23.01 18.73
CA LEU A 104 -21.90 -23.09 17.25
C LEU A 104 -23.34 -23.22 16.71
N LYS A 105 -24.31 -23.71 17.49
CA LYS A 105 -25.71 -23.83 17.03
C LYS A 105 -26.37 -22.47 16.78
N GLU A 106 -25.89 -21.42 17.43
CA GLU A 106 -26.38 -20.05 17.26
C GLU A 106 -25.69 -19.34 16.09
N HIS A 107 -24.54 -19.86 15.63
CA HIS A 107 -23.79 -19.29 14.52
C HIS A 107 -24.03 -20.08 13.24
N ARG A 108 -24.76 -19.48 12.28
CA ARG A 108 -24.80 -20.01 10.91
C ARG A 108 -23.41 -19.85 10.29
N ILE A 109 -22.66 -20.94 10.19
CA ILE A 109 -21.39 -20.94 9.45
C ILE A 109 -21.72 -20.85 7.97
N GLU A 110 -21.16 -19.83 7.33
CA GLU A 110 -21.38 -19.57 5.92
C GLU A 110 -20.45 -20.43 5.06
N ASN A 111 -20.82 -20.58 3.78
CA ASN A 111 -19.95 -21.27 2.82
C ASN A 111 -18.66 -20.46 2.65
N PHE A 112 -17.52 -21.14 2.82
CA PHE A 112 -16.18 -20.54 2.70
C PHE A 112 -15.94 -19.88 1.34
N GLU A 113 -16.62 -20.34 0.29
CA GLU A 113 -16.55 -19.74 -1.05
C GLU A 113 -16.94 -18.26 -1.07
N LEU A 114 -17.82 -17.82 -0.16
CA LEU A 114 -18.19 -16.40 -0.01
C LEU A 114 -17.03 -15.54 0.51
N LEU A 115 -16.08 -16.13 1.22
CA LEU A 115 -14.84 -15.45 1.64
C LEU A 115 -13.79 -15.42 0.52
N MET A 116 -14.00 -16.18 -0.56
CA MET A 116 -13.09 -16.24 -1.70
C MET A 116 -13.48 -15.29 -2.84
N SER A 117 -14.73 -14.83 -2.89
CA SER A 117 -15.13 -13.78 -3.82
C SER A 117 -14.65 -12.40 -3.36
N TYR A 118 -13.96 -11.69 -4.25
CA TYR A 118 -13.62 -10.27 -4.06
C TYR A 118 -14.88 -9.42 -4.18
N ASP A 119 -15.64 -9.29 -3.10
CA ASP A 119 -16.69 -8.26 -3.00
C ASP A 119 -16.06 -6.91 -2.65
N LEU A 120 -15.19 -6.43 -3.56
CA LEU A 120 -14.50 -5.16 -3.41
C LEU A 120 -15.47 -4.03 -3.72
N ASP A 121 -15.86 -3.31 -2.68
CA ASP A 121 -16.75 -2.16 -2.74
C ASP A 121 -15.95 -0.88 -2.45
N CYS A 122 -16.14 0.16 -3.27
CA CYS A 122 -15.61 1.48 -3.00
C CYS A 122 -15.97 2.00 -1.61
N TYR A 123 -17.15 1.67 -1.11
CA TYR A 123 -17.59 2.11 0.20
C TYR A 123 -16.83 1.47 1.37
N ASP A 124 -15.94 0.50 1.13
CA ASP A 124 -15.03 -0.04 2.15
C ASP A 124 -14.01 0.98 2.65
N ALA A 125 -13.65 1.96 1.82
CA ALA A 125 -12.75 3.04 2.23
C ALA A 125 -13.46 4.14 3.06
N VAL A 126 -14.80 4.13 3.10
CA VAL A 126 -15.60 5.20 3.72
C VAL A 126 -15.76 4.93 5.21
N ILE A 127 -15.33 5.89 6.03
CA ILE A 127 -15.39 5.85 7.49
C ILE A 127 -16.77 6.31 7.98
N ASP A 128 -17.26 7.42 7.42
CA ASP A 128 -18.56 8.00 7.75
C ASP A 128 -19.39 8.21 6.47
N LYS A 129 -20.40 7.35 6.30
CA LYS A 129 -21.36 7.38 5.20
C LYS A 129 -22.56 8.29 5.47
N ALA A 130 -22.84 8.63 6.74
CA ALA A 130 -23.96 9.48 7.11
C ALA A 130 -23.62 10.96 6.89
N GLY A 131 -22.34 11.31 6.97
CA GLY A 131 -21.83 12.65 6.67
C GLY A 131 -22.14 13.15 5.25
N ASN A 132 -22.30 14.47 5.14
CA ASN A 132 -22.16 15.21 3.90
C ASN A 132 -21.25 16.42 4.20
N PRO A 133 -19.95 16.40 3.86
CA PRO A 133 -19.21 15.44 3.01
C PRO A 133 -18.92 14.05 3.64
N TYR A 134 -18.48 13.07 2.83
CA TYR A 134 -17.97 11.78 3.33
C TYR A 134 -16.59 11.93 3.98
N ILE A 135 -16.32 11.11 5.00
CA ILE A 135 -14.95 10.90 5.51
C ILE A 135 -14.42 9.58 4.97
N VAL A 136 -13.29 9.60 4.28
CA VAL A 136 -12.75 8.47 3.52
C VAL A 136 -11.25 8.32 3.77
N TRP A 137 -10.76 7.07 3.80
CA TRP A 137 -9.33 6.79 3.79
C TRP A 137 -8.73 6.99 2.40
N VAL A 138 -7.66 7.78 2.32
CA VAL A 138 -6.91 8.03 1.08
C VAL A 138 -5.44 7.68 1.26
N ARG A 139 -4.89 7.01 0.26
CA ARG A 139 -3.49 6.56 0.18
C ARG A 139 -2.52 7.72 -0.12
N GLU A 140 -1.33 7.70 0.47
CA GLU A 140 -0.27 8.70 0.32
C GLU A 140 0.06 9.03 -1.15
N GLU A 141 0.06 8.02 -2.00
CA GLU A 141 0.42 8.10 -3.42
C GLU A 141 -0.46 9.05 -4.23
N ILE A 142 -1.70 9.22 -3.80
CA ILE A 142 -2.69 10.07 -4.49
C ILE A 142 -3.13 11.24 -3.62
N LEU A 143 -2.41 11.54 -2.53
CA LEU A 143 -2.67 12.72 -1.71
C LEU A 143 -1.60 13.78 -1.96
N TYR A 144 -2.05 14.97 -2.34
CA TYR A 144 -1.22 16.08 -2.75
C TYR A 144 -1.51 17.30 -1.87
N THR A 145 -0.52 18.19 -1.76
CA THR A 145 -0.70 19.49 -1.13
C THR A 145 -1.74 20.32 -1.88
N GLU A 146 -2.16 21.42 -1.26
CA GLU A 146 -3.13 22.31 -1.86
C GLU A 146 -2.65 22.89 -3.21
N TRP A 147 -3.60 23.23 -4.06
CA TRP A 147 -3.32 23.89 -5.33
C TRP A 147 -4.25 25.10 -5.47
N SER A 148 -3.66 26.29 -5.57
CA SER A 148 -4.41 27.55 -5.68
C SER A 148 -5.37 27.59 -6.88
N TYR A 149 -5.08 26.83 -7.95
CA TYR A 149 -5.96 26.73 -9.13
C TYR A 149 -7.28 26.03 -8.82
N LEU A 150 -7.24 24.95 -8.02
CA LEU A 150 -8.43 24.18 -7.61
C LEU A 150 -9.06 24.70 -6.32
N TRP A 151 -8.50 25.76 -5.72
CA TRP A 151 -9.00 26.33 -4.48
C TRP A 151 -10.33 27.04 -4.71
N LYS A 152 -11.41 26.45 -4.21
CA LYS A 152 -12.79 26.97 -4.30
C LYS A 152 -13.08 28.12 -3.30
N GLY A 153 -12.24 28.27 -2.27
CA GLY A 153 -12.40 29.29 -1.23
C GLY A 153 -11.63 30.59 -1.51
N ASP A 154 -11.38 31.36 -0.46
CA ASP A 154 -10.54 32.56 -0.53
C ASP A 154 -9.07 32.16 -0.81
N ARG A 155 -8.57 32.52 -2.01
CA ARG A 155 -7.23 32.17 -2.49
C ARG A 155 -6.12 32.85 -1.67
N GLU A 156 -6.40 33.96 -0.98
CA GLU A 156 -5.42 34.62 -0.10
C GLU A 156 -5.08 33.77 1.14
N LYS A 157 -5.94 32.80 1.47
CA LYS A 157 -5.69 31.83 2.55
C LYS A 157 -4.71 30.71 2.13
N VAL A 158 -4.36 30.60 0.85
CA VAL A 158 -3.35 29.67 0.36
C VAL A 158 -1.96 30.27 0.60
N ARG A 159 -1.40 29.99 1.78
CA ARG A 159 -0.13 30.59 2.24
C ARG A 159 1.12 29.80 1.83
N THR A 160 0.96 28.69 1.12
CA THR A 160 2.06 27.85 0.62
C THR A 160 2.74 28.48 -0.60
N ALA A 161 4.08 28.42 -0.63
CA ALA A 161 4.86 28.84 -1.79
C ALA A 161 4.47 28.02 -3.04
N ALA A 162 4.61 28.62 -4.23
CA ALA A 162 4.14 28.01 -5.49
C ALA A 162 4.81 26.66 -5.79
N ASP A 163 6.07 26.50 -5.39
CA ASP A 163 6.91 25.32 -5.60
C ASP A 163 6.62 24.17 -4.62
N VAL A 164 5.71 24.37 -3.68
CA VAL A 164 5.19 23.33 -2.77
C VAL A 164 3.69 23.12 -2.92
N GLN A 165 3.05 23.79 -3.89
CA GLN A 165 1.67 23.53 -4.27
C GLN A 165 1.60 22.37 -5.25
N ASN A 166 0.52 21.60 -5.16
CA ASN A 166 0.28 20.44 -6.02
C ASN A 166 1.46 19.44 -6.06
N VAL A 167 2.07 19.17 -4.91
CA VAL A 167 3.11 18.14 -4.77
C VAL A 167 2.58 16.97 -3.95
N ASN A 168 2.99 15.75 -4.27
CA ASN A 168 2.63 14.59 -3.46
C ASN A 168 3.06 14.80 -2.00
N ILE A 169 2.22 14.41 -1.04
CA ILE A 169 2.44 14.68 0.38
C ILE A 169 3.72 14.01 0.91
N ALA A 170 4.17 12.91 0.32
CA ALA A 170 5.44 12.27 0.66
C ALA A 170 6.65 13.18 0.37
N ALA A 171 6.56 14.01 -0.67
CA ALA A 171 7.56 15.02 -1.03
C ALA A 171 7.40 16.36 -0.28
N TYR A 172 6.32 16.54 0.47
CA TYR A 172 6.08 17.75 1.23
C TYR A 172 7.01 17.81 2.46
N GLU A 173 7.81 18.87 2.56
CA GLU A 173 8.81 19.02 3.62
C GLU A 173 8.42 20.03 4.69
N GLY A 174 7.42 20.88 4.44
CA GLY A 174 7.05 21.94 5.39
C GLY A 174 6.73 21.39 6.78
N GLY A 175 5.76 20.49 6.87
CA GLY A 175 5.42 19.86 8.14
C GLY A 175 6.56 18.99 8.70
N ARG A 176 7.32 18.29 7.85
CA ARG A 176 8.42 17.42 8.30
C ARG A 176 9.56 18.23 8.95
N ASN A 177 10.01 19.31 8.32
CA ASN A 177 11.09 20.15 8.83
C ASN A 177 10.71 20.75 10.19
N LEU A 178 9.47 21.22 10.33
CA LEU A 178 8.94 21.71 11.61
C LEU A 178 8.98 20.61 12.67
N LEU A 179 8.45 19.43 12.36
CA LEU A 179 8.37 18.36 13.34
C LEU A 179 9.76 17.85 13.74
N GLN A 180 10.70 17.69 12.80
CA GLN A 180 12.09 17.32 13.11
C GLN A 180 12.72 18.26 14.13
N TYR A 181 12.54 19.57 13.96
CA TYR A 181 12.97 20.56 14.95
C TYR A 181 12.26 20.38 16.31
N LEU A 182 10.92 20.23 16.31
CA LEU A 182 10.15 20.06 17.54
C LEU A 182 10.47 18.77 18.31
N TYR A 183 10.94 17.71 17.63
CA TYR A 183 11.44 16.48 18.27
C TYR A 183 12.93 16.55 18.64
N GLY A 184 13.61 17.67 18.39
CA GLY A 184 15.05 17.83 18.67
C GLY A 184 15.96 17.04 17.73
N MET A 185 15.49 16.69 16.52
CA MET A 185 16.30 16.02 15.51
C MET A 185 17.16 17.00 14.68
N GLU A 186 16.81 18.28 14.69
CA GLU A 186 17.51 19.35 13.99
C GLU A 186 17.68 20.54 14.96
N GLU A 187 18.78 21.28 14.83
CA GLU A 187 19.11 22.41 15.71
C GLU A 187 18.32 23.69 15.38
N ASP A 188 17.84 23.83 14.13
CA ASP A 188 17.10 25.00 13.65
C ASP A 188 15.82 24.63 12.87
N CYS A 189 14.95 25.62 12.68
CA CYS A 189 13.70 25.48 11.92
C CYS A 189 13.66 26.36 10.64
N GLU A 190 14.80 26.81 10.11
CA GLU A 190 14.83 27.72 8.94
C GLU A 190 14.27 27.06 7.69
N LYS A 191 14.45 25.74 7.54
CA LYS A 191 13.88 24.97 6.43
C LYS A 191 12.33 24.98 6.44
N TYR A 192 11.69 25.14 7.60
CA TYR A 192 10.23 25.27 7.71
C TYR A 192 9.75 26.63 7.20
N TRP A 193 10.47 27.71 7.53
CA TRP A 193 10.10 29.06 7.13
C TRP A 193 10.21 29.29 5.62
N LYS A 194 11.18 28.66 4.96
CA LYS A 194 11.38 28.71 3.50
C LYS A 194 10.20 28.18 2.67
N VAL A 195 9.25 27.49 3.30
CA VAL A 195 8.03 26.95 2.65
C VAL A 195 6.88 27.99 2.63
N SER A 196 6.98 29.04 3.45
CA SER A 196 5.97 30.10 3.56
C SER A 196 6.37 31.31 2.71
N ARG A 197 5.39 31.98 2.10
CA ARG A 197 5.59 33.22 1.33
C ARG A 197 5.80 34.48 2.19
N THR A 198 5.72 34.35 3.51
CA THR A 198 5.66 35.50 4.43
C THR A 198 6.93 35.58 5.24
N GLU A 199 7.67 36.69 5.09
CA GLU A 199 8.74 37.06 6.01
C GLU A 199 8.17 37.31 7.40
N ARG A 200 8.91 36.91 8.43
CA ARG A 200 8.50 37.00 9.82
C ARG A 200 9.67 37.46 10.67
N THR A 201 9.37 38.32 11.62
CA THR A 201 10.31 38.70 12.66
C THR A 201 10.66 37.50 13.55
N GLN A 202 11.78 37.58 14.25
CA GLN A 202 12.22 36.51 15.16
C GLN A 202 11.17 36.22 16.25
N ARG A 203 10.57 37.26 16.82
CA ARG A 203 9.51 37.13 17.81
C ARG A 203 8.29 36.38 17.27
N GLU A 204 7.83 36.71 16.06
CA GLU A 204 6.71 36.00 15.44
C GLU A 204 7.04 34.53 15.15
N LYS A 205 8.29 34.24 14.75
CA LYS A 205 8.75 32.86 14.57
C LYS A 205 8.64 32.08 15.88
N GLU A 206 9.15 32.63 16.98
CA GLU A 206 9.12 32.02 18.32
C GLU A 206 7.68 31.77 18.80
N GLU A 207 6.79 32.77 18.68
CA GLU A 207 5.38 32.65 19.06
C GLU A 207 4.65 31.56 18.24
N ILE A 208 4.95 31.47 16.94
CA ILE A 208 4.39 30.39 16.10
C ILE A 208 4.95 29.04 16.52
N ILE A 209 6.26 28.92 16.77
CA ILE A 209 6.90 27.66 17.19
C ILE A 209 6.30 27.19 18.51
N GLU A 210 6.15 28.05 19.51
CA GLU A 210 5.52 27.70 20.78
C GLU A 210 4.09 27.18 20.56
N LYS A 211 3.32 27.83 19.69
CA LYS A 211 1.98 27.35 19.31
C LYS A 211 2.03 25.98 18.63
N ARG A 212 3.02 25.71 17.78
CA ARG A 212 3.19 24.41 17.11
C ARG A 212 3.64 23.31 18.07
N GLU A 213 4.47 23.64 19.05
CA GLU A 213 4.88 22.73 20.11
C GLU A 213 3.67 22.30 20.96
N ARG A 214 2.85 23.26 21.41
CA ARG A 214 1.61 22.97 22.15
C ARG A 214 0.67 22.08 21.34
N LEU A 215 0.52 22.37 20.04
CA LEU A 215 -0.28 21.57 19.12
C LEU A 215 0.27 20.15 18.96
N LEU A 216 1.59 19.99 18.88
CA LEU A 216 2.24 18.69 18.83
C LEU A 216 1.94 17.88 20.09
N ARG A 217 2.05 18.47 21.29
CA ARG A 217 1.71 17.79 22.56
C ARG A 217 0.26 17.29 22.60
N ILE A 218 -0.67 18.05 22.01
CA ILE A 218 -2.05 17.59 21.85
C ILE A 218 -2.09 16.39 20.90
N TYR A 219 -1.48 16.48 19.71
CA TYR A 219 -1.46 15.39 18.75
C TYR A 219 -0.86 14.10 19.32
N GLU A 220 0.22 14.18 20.08
CA GLU A 220 0.79 13.04 20.81
C GLU A 220 -0.22 12.37 21.73
N ARG A 221 -0.88 13.17 22.57
CA ARG A 221 -1.86 12.67 23.54
C ARG A 221 -3.04 12.00 22.84
N GLU A 222 -3.59 12.64 21.82
CA GLU A 222 -4.73 12.10 21.06
C GLU A 222 -4.33 10.83 20.29
N TYR A 223 -3.13 10.80 19.70
CA TYR A 223 -2.61 9.64 18.98
C TYR A 223 -2.46 8.39 19.88
N CYS A 224 -2.08 8.58 21.14
CA CYS A 224 -2.03 7.49 22.12
C CYS A 224 -3.41 6.91 22.47
N GLN A 225 -4.50 7.62 22.20
CA GLN A 225 -5.87 7.17 22.45
C GLN A 225 -6.52 6.52 21.21
N GLY A 226 -5.99 6.77 20.03
CA GLY A 226 -6.48 6.25 18.76
C GLY A 226 -6.43 7.28 17.63
N LEU A 227 -7.20 7.04 16.56
CA LEU A 227 -7.26 7.92 15.39
C LEU A 227 -8.52 8.79 15.33
N GLU A 228 -9.42 8.66 16.29
CA GLU A 228 -10.73 9.30 16.32
C GLU A 228 -10.62 10.82 16.20
N PHE A 229 -9.67 11.44 16.92
CA PHE A 229 -9.39 12.87 16.81
C PHE A 229 -9.00 13.29 15.39
N PHE A 230 -8.17 12.48 14.72
CA PHE A 230 -7.70 12.77 13.36
C PHE A 230 -8.79 12.52 12.32
N ILE A 231 -9.63 11.51 12.52
CA ILE A 231 -10.81 11.21 11.69
C ILE A 231 -11.84 12.34 11.82
N ALA A 232 -12.21 12.72 13.04
CA ALA A 232 -13.09 13.87 13.30
C ALA A 232 -12.47 15.18 12.80
N GLY A 233 -11.14 15.26 12.77
CA GLY A 233 -10.37 16.37 12.23
C GLY A 233 -10.08 16.29 10.72
N ALA A 234 -10.56 15.30 9.97
CA ALA A 234 -10.14 15.05 8.59
C ALA A 234 -10.16 16.32 7.70
N PRO A 235 -9.05 16.70 7.03
CA PRO A 235 -9.05 17.85 6.14
C PRO A 235 -9.93 17.64 4.92
N ASN A 236 -10.52 18.71 4.40
CA ASN A 236 -11.20 18.68 3.12
C ASN A 236 -10.18 18.42 2.00
N VAL A 237 -10.61 17.77 0.93
CA VAL A 237 -9.86 17.58 -0.31
C VAL A 237 -10.71 17.98 -1.51
N VAL A 238 -10.04 18.23 -2.64
CA VAL A 238 -10.67 18.49 -3.94
C VAL A 238 -10.10 17.50 -4.95
N TRP A 239 -10.97 16.92 -5.76
CA TRP A 239 -10.55 16.01 -6.83
C TRP A 239 -9.77 16.71 -7.92
N ASN A 240 -8.69 16.07 -8.36
CA ASN A 240 -7.93 16.46 -9.53
C ASN A 240 -8.23 15.50 -10.68
N GLU A 241 -8.54 16.04 -11.86
CA GLU A 241 -8.86 15.25 -13.06
C GLU A 241 -7.74 14.27 -13.48
N LYS A 242 -6.51 14.48 -13.00
CA LYS A 242 -5.37 13.57 -13.18
C LYS A 242 -5.35 12.38 -12.21
N GLY A 243 -6.43 12.13 -11.47
CA GLY A 243 -6.57 10.93 -10.64
C GLY A 243 -5.89 11.01 -9.27
N TYR A 244 -6.00 12.16 -8.59
CA TYR A 244 -5.49 12.34 -7.23
C TYR A 244 -6.26 13.44 -6.48
N TRP A 245 -5.99 13.57 -5.18
CA TRP A 245 -6.66 14.48 -4.27
C TRP A 245 -5.73 15.60 -3.81
N ASN A 246 -6.17 16.85 -3.94
CA ASN A 246 -5.45 18.00 -3.37
C ASN A 246 -6.06 18.38 -2.01
N LEU A 247 -5.22 18.52 -0.99
CA LEU A 247 -5.64 18.98 0.33
C LEU A 247 -6.18 20.41 0.31
N HIS A 248 -7.18 20.68 1.13
CA HIS A 248 -7.72 22.00 1.42
C HIS A 248 -7.40 22.37 2.88
N GLY A 249 -6.10 22.58 3.13
CA GLY A 249 -5.55 22.79 4.48
C GLY A 249 -5.25 21.49 5.22
N GLY A 250 -5.05 21.59 6.54
CA GLY A 250 -4.79 20.42 7.40
C GLY A 250 -3.38 19.80 7.33
N HIS A 251 -2.45 20.40 6.58
CA HIS A 251 -1.07 19.93 6.39
C HIS A 251 -0.36 19.49 7.67
N HIS A 252 -0.53 20.20 8.79
CA HIS A 252 0.13 19.82 10.05
C HIS A 252 -0.34 18.47 10.60
N ARG A 253 -1.64 18.14 10.47
CA ARG A 253 -2.17 16.83 10.90
C ARG A 253 -1.70 15.73 9.97
N THR A 254 -1.75 15.98 8.66
CA THR A 254 -1.28 15.03 7.65
C THR A 254 0.21 14.74 7.82
N SER A 255 1.05 15.77 8.01
CA SER A 255 2.48 15.60 8.26
C SER A 255 2.78 14.90 9.60
N PHE A 256 1.99 15.15 10.63
CA PHE A 256 2.10 14.42 11.90
C PHE A 256 1.85 12.92 11.69
N LEU A 257 0.73 12.56 11.06
CA LEU A 257 0.39 11.15 10.76
C LEU A 257 1.46 10.50 9.88
N GLN A 258 1.94 11.19 8.84
CA GLN A 258 3.00 10.69 7.98
C GLN A 258 4.28 10.40 8.76
N GLN A 259 4.68 11.28 9.69
CA GLN A 259 5.85 11.03 10.54
C GLN A 259 5.65 9.84 11.48
N ARG A 260 4.41 9.56 11.89
CA ARG A 260 4.03 8.35 12.63
C ARG A 260 3.95 7.10 11.74
N GLY A 261 4.32 7.21 10.47
CA GLY A 261 4.38 6.09 9.52
C GLY A 261 3.03 5.75 8.89
N HIS A 262 2.05 6.65 8.96
CA HIS A 262 0.78 6.43 8.25
C HIS A 262 0.95 6.68 6.76
N VAL A 263 0.39 5.78 5.96
CA VAL A 263 0.26 5.91 4.50
C VAL A 263 -1.20 6.03 4.06
N LEU A 264 -2.13 5.97 5.02
CA LEU A 264 -3.56 6.18 4.85
C LEU A 264 -3.97 7.39 5.69
N PHE A 265 -4.67 8.32 5.08
CA PHE A 265 -5.06 9.58 5.70
C PHE A 265 -6.59 9.72 5.63
N PRO A 266 -7.26 10.08 6.73
CA PRO A 266 -8.68 10.36 6.70
C PRO A 266 -8.86 11.74 6.08
N VAL A 267 -9.69 11.86 5.05
CA VAL A 267 -10.00 13.13 4.39
C VAL A 267 -11.50 13.28 4.18
N ARG A 268 -11.95 14.53 4.06
CA ARG A 268 -13.33 14.88 3.74
C ARG A 268 -13.46 15.21 2.26
N MET A 269 -14.36 14.54 1.57
CA MET A 269 -14.60 14.76 0.14
C MET A 269 -16.09 14.80 -0.19
N GLU A 270 -16.43 15.56 -1.22
CA GLU A 270 -17.79 15.62 -1.75
C GLU A 270 -18.20 14.26 -2.35
N LYS A 271 -19.47 13.91 -2.24
CA LYS A 271 -19.98 12.60 -2.68
C LYS A 271 -19.84 12.42 -4.18
N GLU A 272 -20.10 13.47 -4.95
CA GLU A 272 -20.00 13.45 -6.40
C GLU A 272 -18.54 13.25 -6.86
N GLU A 273 -17.57 13.84 -6.15
CA GLU A 273 -16.15 13.65 -6.43
C GLU A 273 -15.69 12.23 -6.04
N PHE A 274 -16.25 11.66 -4.96
CA PHE A 274 -16.02 10.26 -4.59
C PHE A 274 -16.55 9.28 -5.64
N ASP A 275 -17.76 9.52 -6.16
CA ASP A 275 -18.37 8.68 -7.20
C ASP A 275 -17.56 8.69 -8.51
N ILE A 276 -16.93 9.83 -8.84
CA ILE A 276 -15.95 9.91 -9.93
C ILE A 276 -14.76 8.98 -9.61
N TRP A 277 -14.14 9.13 -8.44
CA TRP A 277 -12.98 8.31 -8.07
C TRP A 277 -13.26 6.80 -8.10
N CYS A 278 -14.50 6.38 -7.79
CA CYS A 278 -14.95 4.99 -7.84
C CYS A 278 -14.93 4.34 -9.23
N ASN A 279 -15.04 5.15 -10.30
CA ASN A 279 -14.93 4.72 -11.70
C ASN A 279 -15.54 3.32 -12.00
N PRO A 280 -16.85 3.13 -11.75
CA PRO A 280 -17.44 1.80 -11.59
C PRO A 280 -17.38 0.93 -12.86
N GLU A 281 -17.40 1.54 -14.04
CA GLU A 281 -17.28 0.79 -15.29
C GLU A 281 -15.90 0.13 -15.43
N LYS A 282 -14.83 0.88 -15.14
CA LYS A 282 -13.45 0.38 -15.21
C LYS A 282 -13.17 -0.59 -14.07
N LEU A 283 -13.70 -0.33 -12.88
CA LEU A 283 -13.60 -1.23 -11.73
C LEU A 283 -14.15 -2.62 -12.08
N ARG A 284 -15.37 -2.71 -12.61
CA ARG A 284 -15.98 -4.00 -13.00
C ARG A 284 -15.12 -4.77 -14.00
N LYS A 285 -14.48 -4.09 -14.95
CA LYS A 285 -13.58 -4.74 -15.93
C LYS A 285 -12.37 -5.36 -15.23
N ILE A 286 -11.77 -4.63 -14.29
CA ILE A 286 -10.63 -5.11 -13.52
C ILE A 286 -11.01 -6.28 -12.63
N LEU A 287 -12.12 -6.20 -11.90
CA LEU A 287 -12.57 -7.31 -11.04
C LEU A 287 -12.79 -8.60 -11.84
N ARG A 288 -13.39 -8.52 -13.02
CA ARG A 288 -13.53 -9.68 -13.92
C ARG A 288 -12.18 -10.22 -14.38
N TYR A 289 -11.23 -9.35 -14.70
CA TYR A 289 -9.88 -9.76 -15.09
C TYR A 289 -9.19 -10.47 -13.92
N MET A 290 -9.21 -9.89 -12.72
CA MET A 290 -8.62 -10.47 -11.52
C MET A 290 -9.22 -11.84 -11.21
N ASN A 291 -10.54 -11.99 -11.28
CA ASN A 291 -11.22 -13.28 -11.10
C ASN A 291 -10.77 -14.30 -12.14
N LYS A 292 -10.73 -13.92 -13.42
CA LYS A 292 -10.30 -14.82 -14.50
C LYS A 292 -8.85 -15.28 -14.35
N HIS A 293 -7.99 -14.41 -13.83
CA HIS A 293 -6.55 -14.65 -13.70
C HIS A 293 -6.13 -15.07 -12.28
N ASN A 294 -7.10 -15.29 -11.36
CA ASN A 294 -6.87 -15.63 -9.96
C ASN A 294 -5.89 -14.67 -9.25
N ILE A 295 -6.04 -13.37 -9.48
CA ILE A 295 -5.22 -12.35 -8.81
C ILE A 295 -5.81 -12.06 -7.44
N ASP A 296 -5.11 -12.48 -6.39
CA ASP A 296 -5.54 -12.38 -4.99
C ASP A 296 -4.77 -11.37 -4.15
N LYS A 297 -3.67 -10.84 -4.71
CA LYS A 297 -2.83 -9.79 -4.14
C LYS A 297 -2.05 -9.07 -5.23
N THR A 298 -1.49 -7.91 -4.90
CA THR A 298 -0.53 -7.17 -5.75
C THR A 298 0.78 -6.91 -5.03
N VAL A 299 1.85 -6.56 -5.73
CA VAL A 299 3.11 -6.17 -5.06
C VAL A 299 2.93 -4.84 -4.32
N VAL A 300 2.21 -3.89 -4.92
CA VAL A 300 1.89 -2.58 -4.33
C VAL A 300 0.38 -2.36 -4.18
N PRO A 301 -0.06 -1.45 -3.29
CA PRO A 301 -1.45 -1.07 -3.16
C PRO A 301 -1.97 -0.38 -4.42
N ILE A 302 -3.24 -0.64 -4.74
CA ILE A 302 -3.96 0.07 -5.79
C ILE A 302 -4.67 1.26 -5.10
N PRO A 303 -4.33 2.53 -5.39
CA PRO A 303 -4.91 3.69 -4.71
C PRO A 303 -6.31 4.03 -5.25
N HIS A 304 -7.23 3.07 -5.09
CA HIS A 304 -8.63 3.14 -5.47
C HIS A 304 -9.47 2.63 -4.29
N PRO A 305 -10.64 3.24 -3.99
CA PRO A 305 -11.34 2.99 -2.72
C PRO A 305 -11.77 1.53 -2.56
N ALA A 306 -12.16 0.87 -3.65
CA ALA A 306 -12.53 -0.56 -3.63
C ALA A 306 -11.38 -1.49 -3.21
N PHE A 307 -10.12 -1.05 -3.34
CA PHE A 307 -8.95 -1.86 -3.01
C PHE A 307 -8.43 -1.58 -1.61
N PHE A 308 -9.17 -0.84 -0.77
CA PHE A 308 -8.75 -0.49 0.59
C PHE A 308 -8.40 -1.72 1.44
N ASN A 309 -9.20 -2.77 1.36
CA ASN A 309 -8.98 -4.03 2.08
C ASN A 309 -8.26 -5.10 1.24
N PHE A 310 -7.85 -4.77 0.01
CA PHE A 310 -7.19 -5.71 -0.88
C PHE A 310 -5.71 -5.88 -0.51
N GLU A 311 -5.22 -7.12 -0.57
CA GLU A 311 -3.89 -7.47 -0.08
C GLU A 311 -2.79 -6.92 -1.02
N ALA A 312 -1.76 -6.32 -0.42
CA ALA A 312 -0.56 -5.89 -1.13
C ALA A 312 0.69 -6.24 -0.33
N GLU A 313 1.83 -6.45 -1.01
CA GLU A 313 3.03 -6.96 -0.34
C GLU A 313 3.95 -5.87 0.22
N ARG A 314 3.95 -4.65 -0.36
CA ARG A 314 4.87 -3.54 -0.03
C ARG A 314 4.14 -2.21 0.07
N GLU A 315 4.85 -1.14 0.44
CA GLU A 315 4.31 0.24 0.56
C GLU A 315 3.16 0.37 1.58
N LEU A 316 3.03 -0.55 2.55
CA LEU A 316 1.87 -0.61 3.45
C LEU A 316 1.95 0.32 4.66
N ILE A 317 3.15 0.70 5.08
CA ILE A 317 3.38 1.46 6.32
C ILE A 317 4.73 2.17 6.25
N GLY A 318 4.86 3.22 7.04
CA GLY A 318 6.13 3.86 7.31
C GLY A 318 6.60 4.75 6.17
N ASP A 319 7.92 4.90 6.09
CA ASP A 319 8.56 5.73 5.10
C ASP A 319 8.81 4.94 3.80
N THR A 320 7.80 4.91 2.95
CA THR A 320 7.68 4.10 1.73
C THR A 320 8.82 4.31 0.73
N ILE A 321 9.01 3.35 -0.19
CA ILE A 321 10.02 3.46 -1.27
C ILE A 321 9.66 4.64 -2.16
N LEU A 322 8.37 4.78 -2.53
CA LEU A 322 7.91 5.95 -3.27
C LEU A 322 8.27 7.23 -2.53
N GLY A 323 7.94 7.31 -1.24
CA GLY A 323 8.20 8.48 -0.40
C GLY A 323 9.68 8.87 -0.36
N LYS A 324 10.59 7.91 -0.27
CA LYS A 324 12.04 8.14 -0.35
C LYS A 324 12.48 8.65 -1.72
N ILE A 325 11.94 8.06 -2.79
CA ILE A 325 12.26 8.41 -4.18
C ILE A 325 11.76 9.82 -4.53
N VAL A 326 10.50 10.14 -4.27
CA VAL A 326 9.94 11.45 -4.63
C VAL A 326 10.61 12.59 -3.87
N ARG A 327 11.03 12.36 -2.62
CA ARG A 327 11.85 13.31 -1.87
C ARG A 327 13.23 13.49 -2.46
N PHE A 328 13.88 12.39 -2.86
CA PHE A 328 15.16 12.50 -3.54
C PHE A 328 15.04 13.28 -4.85
N LEU A 329 13.97 13.07 -5.63
CA LEU A 329 13.77 13.70 -6.95
C LEU A 329 13.15 15.10 -6.89
N LYS A 330 12.72 15.57 -5.72
CA LYS A 330 12.12 16.89 -5.55
C LYS A 330 13.00 17.99 -6.17
N ARG A 331 12.39 18.82 -7.03
CA ARG A 331 13.05 19.91 -7.79
C ARG A 331 14.20 19.48 -8.70
N LYS A 332 14.43 18.18 -8.92
CA LYS A 332 15.42 17.64 -9.87
C LYS A 332 14.82 17.27 -11.22
N LEU A 333 13.49 17.17 -11.27
CA LEU A 333 12.71 16.90 -12.46
C LEU A 333 11.95 18.16 -12.88
N ASP A 334 11.79 18.30 -14.19
CA ASP A 334 11.02 19.33 -14.86
C ASP A 334 10.02 18.70 -15.84
N VAL A 335 9.18 19.51 -16.47
CA VAL A 335 8.15 19.04 -17.43
C VAL A 335 8.71 18.30 -18.66
N ASN A 336 9.99 18.49 -18.98
CA ASN A 336 10.66 17.81 -20.09
C ASN A 336 11.31 16.49 -19.66
N SER A 337 11.33 16.20 -18.36
CA SER A 337 11.88 14.97 -17.84
C SER A 337 11.01 13.77 -18.25
N SER A 338 11.67 12.66 -18.56
CA SER A 338 11.05 11.42 -19.01
C SER A 338 11.33 10.27 -18.03
N VAL A 339 10.39 9.33 -17.93
CA VAL A 339 10.45 8.21 -16.98
C VAL A 339 10.26 6.91 -17.72
N LEU A 340 11.12 5.93 -17.40
CA LEU A 340 10.95 4.53 -17.77
C LEU A 340 10.83 3.69 -16.50
N ASP A 341 9.74 2.94 -16.37
CA ASP A 341 9.54 1.96 -15.31
C ASP A 341 9.63 0.54 -15.88
N CYS A 342 10.68 -0.18 -15.49
CA CYS A 342 10.89 -1.59 -15.82
C CYS A 342 10.75 -2.48 -14.57
N SER A 343 10.17 -1.95 -13.49
CA SER A 343 10.05 -2.62 -12.20
C SER A 343 8.95 -3.68 -12.22
N LYS A 344 9.13 -4.78 -11.47
CA LYS A 344 8.06 -5.77 -11.21
C LYS A 344 7.17 -5.31 -10.05
N MET A 345 6.59 -4.13 -10.22
CA MET A 345 5.69 -3.48 -9.27
C MET A 345 4.48 -2.90 -10.01
N GLU A 346 3.98 -3.66 -11.00
CA GLU A 346 2.77 -3.38 -11.77
C GLU A 346 2.65 -1.93 -12.29
N GLY A 347 3.75 -1.30 -12.73
CA GLY A 347 3.75 0.08 -13.24
C GLY A 347 3.50 1.17 -12.17
N TYR A 348 3.74 0.86 -10.89
CA TYR A 348 3.52 1.75 -9.76
C TYR A 348 4.24 3.09 -9.87
N PHE A 349 5.51 3.09 -10.25
CA PHE A 349 6.28 4.33 -10.38
C PHE A 349 5.82 5.09 -11.62
N ALA A 350 5.63 4.41 -12.75
CA ALA A 350 5.06 5.05 -13.95
C ALA A 350 3.76 5.81 -13.64
N ARG A 351 2.79 5.19 -12.95
CA ARG A 351 1.54 5.87 -12.56
C ARG A 351 1.77 7.11 -11.70
N ASN A 352 2.61 7.01 -10.67
CA ASN A 352 2.89 8.12 -9.77
C ASN A 352 3.58 9.29 -10.47
N PHE A 353 4.51 9.01 -11.39
CA PHE A 353 5.21 10.05 -12.14
C PHE A 353 4.39 10.64 -13.29
N ALA A 354 3.43 9.90 -13.85
CA ALA A 354 2.48 10.43 -14.84
C ALA A 354 1.60 11.56 -14.28
N ARG A 355 1.29 11.52 -12.97
CA ARG A 355 0.54 12.60 -12.29
C ARG A 355 1.31 13.91 -12.20
N SER A 356 2.64 13.87 -12.29
CA SER A 356 3.54 15.02 -12.15
C SER A 356 3.70 15.86 -13.44
N SER A 357 2.82 15.71 -14.42
CA SER A 357 2.82 16.45 -15.70
C SER A 357 4.08 16.25 -16.55
N LEU A 358 4.74 15.10 -16.41
CA LEU A 358 5.88 14.71 -17.23
C LEU A 358 5.41 14.30 -18.63
N ARG A 359 6.18 14.69 -19.66
CA ARG A 359 5.79 14.49 -21.07
C ARG A 359 5.80 13.03 -21.52
N ASN A 360 6.76 12.23 -21.04
CA ASN A 360 6.94 10.87 -21.52
C ASN A 360 7.16 9.92 -20.34
N VAL A 361 6.16 9.12 -20.04
CA VAL A 361 6.20 8.09 -19.00
C VAL A 361 5.88 6.75 -19.63
N VAL A 362 6.86 5.85 -19.59
CA VAL A 362 6.81 4.54 -20.21
C VAL A 362 6.88 3.47 -19.14
N TYR A 363 6.06 2.45 -19.27
CA TYR A 363 6.18 1.20 -18.53
C TYR A 363 6.48 0.05 -19.49
N ILE A 364 7.47 -0.77 -19.14
CA ILE A 364 7.81 -1.99 -19.85
C ILE A 364 7.69 -3.16 -18.87
N GLY A 365 6.87 -4.15 -19.21
CA GLY A 365 6.61 -5.30 -18.37
C GLY A 365 6.46 -6.61 -19.15
N GLY A 366 6.16 -7.67 -18.42
CA GLY A 366 5.89 -9.00 -18.96
C GLY A 366 4.39 -9.21 -19.27
N ASP A 367 3.87 -10.36 -18.84
CA ASP A 367 2.49 -10.77 -19.07
C ASP A 367 1.47 -9.87 -18.33
N GLU A 368 1.92 -9.12 -17.32
CA GLU A 368 1.11 -8.19 -16.52
C GLU A 368 0.74 -6.90 -17.25
N VAL A 369 1.30 -6.61 -18.43
CA VAL A 369 1.10 -5.33 -19.14
C VAL A 369 -0.37 -5.02 -19.40
N SER A 370 -1.19 -6.02 -19.73
CA SER A 370 -2.63 -5.83 -19.90
C SER A 370 -3.31 -5.38 -18.61
N PHE A 371 -2.95 -5.98 -17.47
CA PHE A 371 -3.45 -5.60 -16.16
C PHE A 371 -3.02 -4.17 -15.80
N VAL A 372 -1.77 -3.81 -16.05
CA VAL A 372 -1.24 -2.45 -15.81
C VAL A 372 -1.98 -1.41 -16.64
N LYS A 373 -2.26 -1.68 -17.93
CA LYS A 373 -3.07 -0.77 -18.77
C LYS A 373 -4.46 -0.54 -18.17
N MET A 374 -5.12 -1.59 -17.69
CA MET A 374 -6.43 -1.47 -17.05
C MET A 374 -6.35 -0.65 -15.76
N LEU A 375 -5.35 -0.88 -14.91
CA LEU A 375 -5.12 -0.08 -13.70
C LEU A 375 -4.89 1.39 -14.03
N ASN A 376 -4.15 1.69 -15.10
CA ASN A 376 -3.91 3.07 -15.51
C ASN A 376 -5.20 3.78 -15.93
N GLU A 377 -6.11 3.07 -16.62
CA GLU A 377 -7.44 3.61 -16.94
C GLU A 377 -8.33 3.79 -15.71
N LEU A 378 -8.31 2.82 -14.78
CA LEU A 378 -9.07 2.92 -13.52
C LEU A 378 -8.63 4.16 -12.72
N LEU A 379 -7.33 4.42 -12.68
CA LEU A 379 -6.69 5.44 -11.85
C LEU A 379 -6.44 6.78 -12.58
N TYR A 380 -7.10 7.02 -13.72
CA TYR A 380 -7.06 8.27 -14.50
C TYR A 380 -5.64 8.68 -14.96
N VAL A 381 -4.78 7.70 -15.26
CA VAL A 381 -3.39 7.89 -15.70
C VAL A 381 -3.12 7.14 -17.00
N SER A 382 -4.08 7.17 -17.94
CA SER A 382 -3.99 6.53 -19.26
C SER A 382 -2.90 7.11 -20.18
N SER A 383 -2.23 8.19 -19.75
CA SER A 383 -1.07 8.76 -20.44
C SER A 383 0.19 7.90 -20.34
N VAL A 384 0.24 6.91 -19.45
CA VAL A 384 1.37 5.98 -19.35
C VAL A 384 1.40 5.06 -20.56
N CYS A 385 2.45 5.16 -21.36
CA CYS A 385 2.68 4.27 -22.50
C CYS A 385 3.16 2.90 -22.00
N CYS A 386 2.41 1.83 -22.27
CA CYS A 386 2.72 0.49 -21.76
C CYS A 386 3.06 -0.46 -22.90
N PHE A 387 4.23 -1.09 -22.83
CA PHE A 387 4.74 -2.05 -23.81
C PHE A 387 5.12 -3.36 -23.13
N SER A 388 4.95 -4.49 -23.84
CA SER A 388 5.64 -5.72 -23.44
C SER A 388 7.13 -5.65 -23.77
N GLU A 389 7.94 -6.40 -23.03
CA GLU A 389 9.39 -6.53 -23.29
C GLU A 389 9.71 -6.96 -24.74
N LYS A 390 8.78 -7.65 -25.43
CA LYS A 390 8.93 -8.10 -26.83
C LYS A 390 8.58 -7.03 -27.87
N GLU A 391 7.73 -6.08 -27.51
CA GLU A 391 7.24 -5.05 -28.44
C GLU A 391 8.15 -3.81 -28.45
N TYR A 392 8.84 -3.53 -27.34
CA TYR A 392 9.65 -2.33 -27.22
C TYR A 392 11.06 -2.53 -27.81
N ASN A 393 11.19 -2.10 -29.07
CA ASN A 393 12.45 -2.19 -29.84
C ASN A 393 13.25 -0.88 -29.89
N GLN A 394 12.78 0.17 -29.21
CA GLN A 394 13.41 1.49 -29.23
C GLN A 394 14.48 1.61 -28.13
N ILE A 395 15.52 2.39 -28.37
CA ILE A 395 16.51 2.75 -27.35
C ILE A 395 16.43 4.26 -27.16
N ASP A 396 15.49 4.67 -26.33
CA ASP A 396 15.35 6.06 -25.90
C ASP A 396 16.20 6.31 -24.64
N VAL A 397 16.60 7.58 -24.45
CA VAL A 397 17.24 8.03 -23.21
C VAL A 397 16.18 8.64 -22.29
N PHE A 398 16.05 8.08 -21.10
CA PHE A 398 15.09 8.52 -20.08
C PHE A 398 15.78 9.29 -18.97
N SER A 399 15.16 10.36 -18.48
CA SER A 399 15.70 11.11 -17.34
C SER A 399 15.78 10.24 -16.09
N VAL A 400 14.77 9.41 -15.86
CA VAL A 400 14.68 8.49 -14.73
C VAL A 400 14.36 7.08 -15.23
N VAL A 401 15.08 6.09 -14.72
CA VAL A 401 14.84 4.66 -14.98
C VAL A 401 14.63 3.94 -13.65
N PHE A 402 13.55 3.16 -13.53
CA PHE A 402 13.27 2.32 -12.37
C PHE A 402 13.49 0.84 -12.71
N LEU A 403 14.27 0.17 -11.87
CA LEU A 403 14.55 -1.26 -11.94
C LEU A 403 14.40 -1.89 -10.54
N LEU A 404 13.18 -1.84 -10.02
CA LEU A 404 12.86 -2.30 -8.66
C LEU A 404 12.16 -3.66 -8.70
N ASN A 405 12.35 -4.48 -7.66
CA ASN A 405 11.84 -5.86 -7.59
C ASN A 405 12.25 -6.78 -8.78
N ARG A 406 13.38 -6.51 -9.45
CA ARG A 406 13.89 -7.26 -10.63
C ARG A 406 14.98 -8.27 -10.27
N TYR A 407 14.66 -9.24 -9.41
CA TYR A 407 15.63 -10.27 -9.00
C TYR A 407 15.99 -11.27 -10.09
N ASP A 408 15.25 -11.25 -11.20
CA ASP A 408 15.55 -12.01 -12.42
C ASP A 408 16.74 -11.43 -13.21
N MET A 409 17.18 -10.21 -12.88
CA MET A 409 18.28 -9.55 -13.58
C MET A 409 19.57 -9.60 -12.79
N ASN A 410 20.67 -9.94 -13.48
CA ASN A 410 22.01 -9.82 -12.93
C ASN A 410 22.61 -8.46 -13.32
N ILE A 411 22.57 -7.49 -12.40
CA ILE A 411 23.14 -6.15 -12.62
C ILE A 411 24.67 -6.19 -12.84
N GLU A 412 25.36 -7.28 -12.49
CA GLU A 412 26.78 -7.46 -12.78
C GLU A 412 27.08 -7.76 -14.26
N GLU A 413 26.06 -8.18 -15.02
CA GLU A 413 26.22 -8.53 -16.42
C GLU A 413 26.58 -7.30 -17.26
N LEU A 414 27.76 -7.33 -17.89
CA LEU A 414 28.31 -6.19 -18.63
C LEU A 414 27.36 -5.67 -19.74
N LEU A 415 26.63 -6.56 -20.41
CA LEU A 415 25.68 -6.17 -21.45
C LEU A 415 24.51 -5.39 -20.87
N LEU A 416 23.97 -5.83 -19.73
CA LEU A 416 22.92 -5.12 -19.02
C LEU A 416 23.43 -3.77 -18.51
N GLN A 417 24.62 -3.71 -17.92
CA GLN A 417 25.22 -2.45 -17.47
C GLN A 417 25.32 -1.42 -18.59
N ARG A 418 25.83 -1.83 -19.76
CA ARG A 418 25.93 -0.96 -20.95
C ARG A 418 24.55 -0.51 -21.44
N LYS A 419 23.55 -1.39 -21.40
CA LYS A 419 22.17 -1.06 -21.77
C LYS A 419 21.59 -0.01 -20.81
N LEU A 420 21.72 -0.24 -19.50
CA LEU A 420 21.25 0.67 -18.45
C LEU A 420 21.91 2.04 -18.55
N GLU A 421 23.22 2.09 -18.78
CA GLU A 421 23.96 3.33 -18.99
C GLU A 421 23.46 4.11 -20.21
N LYS A 422 23.18 3.40 -21.32
CA LYS A 422 22.72 4.01 -22.57
C LYS A 422 21.31 4.60 -22.44
N ILE A 423 20.42 3.91 -21.74
CA ILE A 423 19.02 4.37 -21.57
C ILE A 423 18.86 5.38 -20.43
N THR A 424 19.83 5.48 -19.50
CA THR A 424 19.71 6.39 -18.35
C THR A 424 20.38 7.74 -18.61
N GLY A 425 19.59 8.80 -18.54
CA GLY A 425 20.01 10.18 -18.69
C GLY A 425 20.45 10.86 -17.38
N LYS A 426 19.72 10.68 -16.27
CA LYS A 426 20.05 11.33 -14.99
C LYS A 426 20.10 10.35 -13.80
N TYR A 427 19.05 9.57 -13.60
CA TYR A 427 18.87 8.76 -12.40
C TYR A 427 18.44 7.32 -12.73
N LEU A 428 19.19 6.35 -12.21
CA LEU A 428 18.82 4.92 -12.26
C LEU A 428 18.53 4.44 -10.84
N PHE A 429 17.29 4.07 -10.56
CA PHE A 429 16.88 3.47 -9.29
C PHE A 429 16.94 1.96 -9.42
N VAL A 430 17.65 1.32 -8.48
CA VAL A 430 17.77 -0.13 -8.44
C VAL A 430 17.45 -0.66 -7.05
N GLU A 431 17.02 -1.91 -7.02
CA GLU A 431 16.90 -2.69 -5.79
C GLU A 431 17.93 -3.80 -5.79
N MET A 432 18.63 -3.95 -4.67
CA MET A 432 19.66 -4.96 -4.44
C MET A 432 19.42 -5.69 -3.13
N THR A 433 19.95 -6.89 -2.98
CA THR A 433 20.02 -7.54 -1.66
C THR A 433 21.20 -6.96 -0.88
N ALA A 434 20.95 -6.49 0.34
CA ALA A 434 22.02 -6.00 1.20
C ALA A 434 22.93 -7.18 1.63
N GLY A 435 24.24 -6.98 1.55
CA GLY A 435 25.24 -7.98 1.96
C GLY A 435 25.53 -9.08 0.92
N GLU A 436 24.90 -9.04 -0.25
CA GLU A 436 25.34 -9.84 -1.41
C GLU A 436 26.62 -9.23 -2.03
N PRO A 437 27.44 -10.00 -2.77
CA PRO A 437 28.79 -9.58 -3.19
C PRO A 437 28.83 -8.38 -4.16
N PHE A 438 27.70 -8.00 -4.74
CA PHE A 438 27.64 -6.87 -5.65
C PHE A 438 27.86 -5.54 -4.91
N SER A 439 28.97 -4.86 -5.25
CA SER A 439 29.21 -3.48 -4.81
C SER A 439 28.68 -2.48 -5.85
N PRO A 440 27.87 -1.48 -5.45
CA PRO A 440 27.47 -0.38 -6.33
C PRO A 440 28.66 0.34 -6.98
N ASP A 441 29.82 0.35 -6.32
CA ASP A 441 31.06 0.93 -6.85
C ASP A 441 31.52 0.25 -8.15
N THR A 442 31.18 -1.02 -8.36
CA THR A 442 31.52 -1.73 -9.60
C THR A 442 30.80 -1.12 -10.79
N LEU A 443 29.53 -0.71 -10.64
CA LEU A 443 28.80 -0.05 -11.72
C LEU A 443 29.37 1.35 -11.97
N VAL A 444 29.62 2.12 -10.91
CA VAL A 444 30.23 3.47 -10.98
C VAL A 444 31.59 3.43 -11.69
N LYS A 445 32.43 2.43 -11.41
CA LYS A 445 33.76 2.28 -12.04
C LYS A 445 33.71 1.87 -13.52
N LYS A 446 32.64 1.21 -13.95
CA LYS A 446 32.52 0.61 -15.30
C LYS A 446 31.61 1.39 -16.26
N THR A 447 30.95 2.43 -15.78
CA THR A 447 29.95 3.20 -16.53
C THR A 447 30.14 4.70 -16.28
N SER A 448 29.36 5.54 -16.95
CA SER A 448 29.33 6.98 -16.73
C SER A 448 28.55 7.46 -15.48
N PHE A 449 28.06 6.56 -14.63
CA PHE A 449 27.47 6.98 -13.35
C PHE A 449 28.55 7.54 -12.41
N ARG A 450 28.28 8.69 -11.79
CA ARG A 450 29.23 9.41 -10.92
C ARG A 450 29.31 8.84 -9.52
N TYR A 451 28.16 8.51 -8.95
CA TYR A 451 28.05 7.97 -7.59
C TYR A 451 26.75 7.21 -7.38
N TYR A 452 26.74 6.40 -6.33
CA TYR A 452 25.55 5.72 -5.81
C TYR A 452 25.13 6.34 -4.48
N LYS A 453 23.82 6.49 -4.27
CA LYS A 453 23.24 6.91 -2.99
C LYS A 453 22.20 5.90 -2.53
N LYS A 454 22.44 5.29 -1.38
CA LYS A 454 21.43 4.51 -0.66
C LYS A 454 20.27 5.41 -0.22
N LEU A 455 19.04 4.97 -0.47
CA LEU A 455 17.83 5.72 -0.11
C LEU A 455 17.01 5.00 0.97
N HIS A 456 16.77 3.71 0.81
CA HIS A 456 15.85 2.95 1.66
C HIS A 456 16.38 1.54 1.91
N GLN A 457 16.01 0.97 3.06
CA GLN A 457 16.23 -0.44 3.38
C GLN A 457 15.01 -1.01 4.08
N GLU A 458 14.62 -2.21 3.70
CA GLU A 458 13.54 -2.97 4.35
C GLU A 458 13.78 -4.48 4.24
N VAL A 459 13.15 -5.24 5.13
CA VAL A 459 13.12 -6.69 5.01
C VAL A 459 11.95 -7.08 4.12
N TYR A 460 12.23 -7.75 3.00
CA TYR A 460 11.22 -8.23 2.07
C TYR A 460 11.55 -9.63 1.58
N LYS A 461 10.58 -10.54 1.72
CA LYS A 461 10.73 -11.99 1.45
C LYS A 461 11.92 -12.60 2.19
N GLY A 462 12.08 -12.25 3.46
CA GLY A 462 13.12 -12.77 4.36
C GLY A 462 14.53 -12.24 4.10
N LYS A 463 14.71 -11.31 3.15
CA LYS A 463 16.01 -10.70 2.83
C LYS A 463 15.99 -9.20 3.11
N MET A 464 17.10 -8.67 3.62
CA MET A 464 17.30 -7.22 3.67
C MET A 464 17.50 -6.70 2.25
N ARG A 465 16.60 -5.83 1.80
CA ARG A 465 16.64 -5.17 0.50
C ARG A 465 17.11 -3.75 0.65
N GLU A 466 17.93 -3.31 -0.28
CA GLU A 466 18.41 -1.94 -0.38
C GLU A 466 17.91 -1.32 -1.68
N ILE A 467 17.31 -0.15 -1.57
CA ILE A 467 16.95 0.69 -2.71
C ILE A 467 17.90 1.88 -2.73
N GLY A 468 18.52 2.10 -3.87
CA GLY A 468 19.39 3.25 -4.09
C GLY A 468 19.30 3.79 -5.50
N VAL A 469 20.03 4.88 -5.71
CA VAL A 469 20.03 5.62 -6.97
C VAL A 469 21.46 5.84 -7.44
N PHE A 470 21.73 5.48 -8.69
CA PHE A 470 22.91 5.91 -9.42
C PHE A 470 22.63 7.25 -10.09
N VAL A 471 23.57 8.19 -9.96
CA VAL A 471 23.46 9.55 -10.49
C VAL A 471 24.50 9.77 -11.59
N LYS A 472 24.05 10.28 -12.74
CA LYS A 472 24.89 10.57 -13.90
C LYS A 472 25.34 12.02 -13.98
#